data_AF-A0A1B7W991-F1
#
_entry.id   AF-A0A1B7W991-F1
#
_cell.length_a   1.000
_cell.length_b   1.000
_cell.length_c   1.000
_cell.angle_alpha   90.00
_cell.angle_beta   90.00
_cell.angle_gamma   90.00
#
_symmetry.space_group_name_H-M   'P 1'
#
loop_
_entity.id
_entity.type
_entity.pdbx_description
1 polymer ?
#
loop_
_entity_poly.entity_id
_entity_poly.type
_entity_poly.pdbx_seq_one_letter_code
_entity_poly.pdbx_strand_id
1 'polypeptide(L)'
;MPDNFKIEIQSKHQILSEFISIWLDCVDYAYGYDDILHLNKFNQLAINFVKSAHKELQATVSLLLEESPQAKSIETSRMAIEMYLKAILIIKNGWNDETQVKKIGHNLVEAVQQCITVTNNQDLEIIREQLNFFPPINERYKAKDWKTSELWFGYGIAQFIATTFTRMFSDRDSRNQILSI
;
A
#
# COMPACT_ATOMS: atom_id res chain seq x y z
N MET A 1 32.32 -16.27 -21.06
CA MET A 1 30.88 -16.00 -21.22
C MET A 1 30.71 -14.57 -21.69
N PRO A 2 30.13 -14.33 -22.88
CA PRO A 2 29.95 -12.98 -23.43
C PRO A 2 29.12 -12.11 -22.50
N ASP A 3 29.46 -10.83 -22.37
CA ASP A 3 28.85 -9.95 -21.37
C ASP A 3 27.34 -9.73 -21.62
N ASN A 4 26.90 -9.74 -22.88
CA ASN A 4 25.49 -9.68 -23.25
C ASN A 4 24.66 -10.83 -22.65
N PHE A 5 25.25 -12.04 -22.58
CA PHE A 5 24.57 -13.20 -22.03
C PHE A 5 24.48 -13.13 -20.49
N LYS A 6 25.45 -12.48 -19.82
CA LYS A 6 25.38 -12.24 -18.36
C LYS A 6 24.29 -11.22 -18.03
N ILE A 7 24.21 -10.14 -18.80
CA ILE A 7 23.19 -9.09 -18.63
C ILE A 7 21.78 -9.67 -18.82
N GLU A 8 21.58 -10.52 -19.83
CA GLU A 8 20.29 -11.16 -20.09
C GLU A 8 19.87 -12.13 -18.98
N ILE A 9 20.81 -12.90 -18.42
CA ILE A 9 20.53 -13.78 -17.28
C ILE A 9 20.17 -12.95 -16.05
N GLN A 10 20.95 -11.90 -15.75
CA GLN A 10 20.70 -11.01 -14.62
C GLN A 10 19.33 -10.33 -14.71
N SER A 11 18.95 -9.82 -15.89
CA SER A 11 17.65 -9.17 -16.07
C SER A 11 16.48 -10.14 -15.88
N LYS A 12 16.59 -11.38 -16.38
CA LYS A 12 15.58 -12.43 -16.16
C LYS A 12 15.44 -12.79 -14.68
N HIS A 13 16.56 -12.89 -13.95
CA HIS A 13 16.53 -13.15 -12.51
C HIS A 13 15.88 -12.00 -11.73
N GLN A 14 16.19 -10.74 -12.10
CA GLN A 14 15.57 -9.58 -11.48
C GLN A 14 14.06 -9.57 -11.69
N ILE A 15 13.59 -9.77 -12.93
CA ILE A 15 12.16 -9.83 -13.25
C ILE A 15 11.46 -10.94 -12.45
N LEU A 16 12.08 -12.12 -12.35
CA LEU A 16 11.53 -13.21 -11.55
C LEU A 16 11.44 -12.84 -10.07
N SER A 17 12.47 -12.19 -9.52
CA SER A 17 12.48 -11.75 -8.13
C SER A 17 11.41 -10.69 -7.84
N GLU A 18 11.24 -9.72 -8.75
CA GLU A 18 10.20 -8.69 -8.64
C GLU A 18 8.80 -9.32 -8.70
N PHE A 19 8.59 -10.28 -9.62
CA PHE A 19 7.35 -11.03 -9.72
C PHE A 19 7.04 -11.80 -8.43
N ILE A 20 8.02 -12.52 -7.87
CA ILE A 20 7.85 -13.26 -6.62
C ILE A 20 7.49 -12.30 -5.48
N SER A 21 8.17 -11.16 -5.36
CA SER A 21 7.87 -10.16 -4.33
C SER A 21 6.43 -9.65 -4.42
N ILE A 22 5.96 -9.30 -5.63
CA ILE A 22 4.58 -8.86 -5.84
C ILE A 22 3.58 -9.97 -5.51
N TRP A 23 3.88 -11.20 -5.92
CA TRP A 23 3.03 -12.35 -5.61
C TRP A 23 2.90 -12.58 -4.10
N LEU A 24 4.03 -12.50 -3.37
CA LEU A 24 4.04 -12.60 -1.91
C LEU A 24 3.25 -11.46 -1.26
N ASP A 25 3.33 -10.26 -1.81
CA ASP A 25 2.55 -9.13 -1.32
C ASP A 25 1.05 -9.38 -1.47
N CYS A 26 0.61 -9.88 -2.63
CA CYS A 26 -0.78 -10.25 -2.84
C CYS A 26 -1.26 -11.36 -1.89
N VAL A 27 -0.44 -12.39 -1.66
CA VAL A 27 -0.77 -13.51 -0.77
C VAL A 27 -0.87 -13.06 0.68
N ASP A 28 0.15 -12.35 1.19
CA ASP A 28 0.16 -11.84 2.56
C ASP A 28 -1.02 -10.89 2.80
N TYR A 29 -1.33 -10.04 1.82
CA TYR A 29 -2.48 -9.16 1.90
C TYR A 29 -3.80 -9.91 1.94
N ALA A 30 -4.03 -10.84 1.01
CA ALA A 30 -5.30 -11.54 0.88
C ALA A 30 -5.68 -12.28 2.16
N TYR A 31 -4.74 -13.03 2.75
CA TYR A 31 -5.00 -13.74 3.99
C TYR A 31 -4.90 -12.84 5.23
N GLY A 32 -3.95 -11.90 5.24
CA GLY A 32 -3.73 -11.01 6.38
C GLY A 32 -4.90 -10.04 6.61
N TYR A 33 -5.60 -9.62 5.56
CA TYR A 33 -6.81 -8.82 5.69
C TYR A 33 -7.89 -9.55 6.48
N ASP A 34 -8.20 -10.79 6.10
CA ASP A 34 -9.21 -11.60 6.79
C ASP A 34 -8.78 -11.88 8.23
N ASP A 35 -7.52 -12.24 8.46
CA ASP A 35 -7.00 -12.46 9.81
C ASP A 35 -7.22 -11.23 10.70
N ILE A 36 -6.86 -10.03 10.22
CA ILE A 36 -7.04 -8.78 10.97
C ILE A 36 -8.50 -8.54 11.37
N LEU A 37 -9.45 -8.87 10.51
CA LEU A 37 -10.87 -8.72 10.81
C LEU A 37 -11.37 -9.74 11.85
N HIS A 38 -10.79 -10.95 11.89
CA HIS A 38 -11.24 -12.03 12.77
C HIS A 38 -10.48 -12.08 14.11
N LEU A 39 -9.29 -11.48 14.19
CA LEU A 39 -8.47 -11.47 15.41
C LEU A 39 -9.15 -10.75 16.59
N ASN A 40 -10.13 -9.86 16.35
CA ASN A 40 -10.81 -9.04 17.37
C ASN A 40 -9.84 -8.28 18.30
N LYS A 41 -8.61 -8.02 17.84
CA LYS A 41 -7.54 -7.35 18.61
C LYS A 41 -7.62 -5.82 18.53
N PHE A 42 -8.23 -5.28 17.47
CA PHE A 42 -8.23 -3.85 17.18
C PHE A 42 -9.58 -3.20 17.46
N ASN A 43 -9.56 -1.93 17.83
CA ASN A 43 -10.79 -1.19 18.09
C ASN A 43 -11.60 -0.96 16.80
N GLN A 44 -12.89 -0.68 16.97
CA GLN A 44 -13.82 -0.52 15.84
C GLN A 44 -13.41 0.62 14.89
N LEU A 45 -12.81 1.69 15.42
CA LEU A 45 -12.34 2.82 14.63
C LEU A 45 -11.27 2.38 13.63
N ALA A 46 -10.23 1.67 14.08
CA ALA A 46 -9.21 1.11 13.20
C ALA A 46 -9.81 0.16 12.17
N ILE A 47 -10.69 -0.76 12.60
CA ILE A 47 -11.34 -1.72 11.71
C ILE A 47 -12.17 -1.03 10.63
N ASN A 48 -12.85 0.08 10.95
CA ASN A 48 -13.60 0.84 9.95
C ASN A 48 -12.69 1.44 8.88
N PHE A 49 -11.53 1.98 9.28
CA PHE A 49 -10.53 2.48 8.33
C PHE A 49 -9.96 1.35 7.46
N VAL A 50 -9.64 0.19 8.03
CA VAL A 50 -9.16 -0.99 7.28
C VAL A 50 -10.19 -1.47 6.26
N LYS A 51 -11.46 -1.59 6.65
CA LYS A 51 -12.56 -1.97 5.75
C LYS A 51 -12.74 -0.96 4.62
N SER A 52 -12.62 0.32 4.93
CA SER A 52 -12.76 1.39 3.93
C SER A 52 -11.58 1.38 2.96
N ALA A 53 -10.35 1.21 3.47
CA ALA A 53 -9.14 1.09 2.66
C ALA A 53 -9.21 -0.10 1.69
N HIS A 54 -9.70 -1.26 2.16
CA HIS A 54 -9.91 -2.44 1.31
C HIS A 54 -10.92 -2.18 0.18
N LYS A 55 -12.05 -1.52 0.48
CA LYS A 55 -13.04 -1.15 -0.55
C LYS A 55 -12.44 -0.22 -1.61
N GLU A 56 -11.65 0.76 -1.20
CA GLU A 56 -10.95 1.66 -2.13
C GLU A 56 -9.91 0.91 -2.99
N LEU A 57 -9.24 -0.08 -2.42
CA LEU A 57 -8.31 -0.93 -3.15
C LEU A 57 -9.05 -1.81 -4.18
N GLN A 58 -10.19 -2.40 -3.80
CA GLN A 58 -11.05 -3.16 -4.73
C GLN A 58 -11.61 -2.28 -5.86
N ALA A 59 -12.03 -1.05 -5.53
CA ALA A 59 -12.48 -0.07 -6.52
C ALA A 59 -11.35 0.29 -7.49
N THR A 60 -10.13 0.48 -6.97
CA THR A 60 -8.93 0.73 -7.78
C THR A 60 -8.69 -0.40 -8.77
N VAL A 61 -8.71 -1.65 -8.32
CA VAL A 61 -8.53 -2.82 -9.19
C VAL A 61 -9.61 -2.87 -10.26
N SER A 62 -10.87 -2.62 -9.88
CA SER A 62 -11.99 -2.62 -10.83
C SER A 62 -11.78 -1.60 -11.95
N LEU A 63 -11.34 -0.38 -11.61
CA LEU A 63 -11.04 0.70 -12.56
C LEU A 63 -9.83 0.41 -13.46
N LEU A 64 -8.87 -0.38 -12.98
CA LEU A 64 -7.68 -0.78 -13.76
C LEU A 64 -7.95 -1.95 -14.71
N LEU A 65 -8.95 -2.77 -14.41
CA LEU A 65 -9.35 -3.93 -15.21
C LEU A 65 -10.39 -3.60 -16.28
N GLU A 66 -10.86 -2.36 -16.36
CA GLU A 66 -11.66 -1.88 -17.50
C GLU A 66 -10.86 -1.97 -18.81
N GLU A 67 -11.57 -2.07 -19.95
CA GLU A 67 -10.95 -2.11 -21.29
C GLU A 67 -9.98 -0.93 -21.51
N SER A 68 -10.35 0.24 -20.98
CA SER A 68 -9.47 1.40 -20.84
C SER A 68 -9.32 1.74 -19.35
N PRO A 69 -8.13 1.51 -18.75
CA PRO A 69 -7.88 1.84 -17.36
C PRO A 69 -8.18 3.31 -17.02
N GLN A 70 -8.96 3.53 -15.96
CA GLN A 70 -9.47 4.86 -15.62
C GLN A 70 -8.49 5.64 -14.74
N ALA A 71 -8.31 6.93 -15.04
CA ALA A 71 -7.50 7.85 -14.22
C ALA A 71 -7.99 7.98 -12.77
N LYS A 72 -9.29 7.69 -12.53
CA LYS A 72 -9.88 7.64 -11.19
C LYS A 72 -9.17 6.64 -10.26
N SER A 73 -8.50 5.62 -10.82
CA SER A 73 -7.73 4.63 -10.05
C SER A 73 -6.61 5.27 -9.21
N ILE A 74 -6.05 6.41 -9.62
CA ILE A 74 -5.07 7.17 -8.83
C ILE A 74 -5.70 7.73 -7.56
N GLU A 75 -6.93 8.24 -7.65
CA GLU A 75 -7.64 8.81 -6.50
C GLU A 75 -8.03 7.72 -5.49
N THR A 76 -8.55 6.59 -5.97
CA THR A 76 -8.92 5.46 -5.11
C THR A 76 -7.68 4.80 -4.50
N SER A 77 -6.57 4.70 -5.25
CA SER A 77 -5.27 4.25 -4.71
C SER A 77 -4.80 5.16 -3.57
N ARG A 78 -4.84 6.48 -3.79
CA ARG A 78 -4.48 7.48 -2.79
C ARG A 78 -5.33 7.35 -1.53
N MET A 79 -6.64 7.17 -1.69
CA MET A 79 -7.56 7.04 -0.57
C MET A 79 -7.28 5.77 0.24
N ALA A 80 -7.05 4.64 -0.43
CA ALA A 80 -6.65 3.40 0.22
C ALA A 80 -5.38 3.58 1.07
N ILE A 81 -4.35 4.23 0.51
CA ILE A 81 -3.10 4.55 1.22
C ILE A 81 -3.39 5.40 2.46
N GLU A 82 -4.14 6.50 2.31
CA GLU A 82 -4.47 7.40 3.41
C GLU A 82 -5.17 6.64 4.56
N MET A 83 -6.11 5.78 4.22
CA MET A 83 -6.87 5.01 5.19
C MET A 83 -6.02 3.95 5.90
N TYR A 84 -5.10 3.26 5.22
CA TYR A 84 -4.17 2.34 5.86
C TYR A 84 -3.20 3.07 6.80
N LEU A 85 -2.61 4.20 6.36
CA LEU A 85 -1.72 4.99 7.22
C LEU A 85 -2.44 5.50 8.48
N LYS A 86 -3.69 5.96 8.33
CA LYS A 86 -4.54 6.33 9.47
C LYS A 86 -4.81 5.14 10.38
N ALA A 87 -5.10 3.95 9.84
CA ALA A 87 -5.28 2.73 10.62
C ALA A 87 -4.04 2.37 11.43
N ILE A 88 -2.83 2.47 10.85
CA ILE A 88 -1.56 2.27 11.56
C ILE A 88 -1.48 3.19 12.77
N LEU A 89 -1.72 4.49 12.59
CA LEU A 89 -1.63 5.50 13.64
C LEU A 89 -2.68 5.30 14.74
N ILE A 90 -3.92 4.95 14.36
CA ILE A 90 -4.98 4.62 15.32
C ILE A 90 -4.56 3.45 16.21
N ILE A 91 -4.07 2.36 15.61
CA ILE A 91 -3.66 1.15 16.34
C ILE A 91 -2.46 1.45 17.24
N LYS A 92 -1.41 2.09 16.71
CA LYS A 92 -0.15 2.32 17.44
C LYS A 92 -0.27 3.35 18.54
N ASN A 93 -1.11 4.36 18.38
CA ASN A 93 -1.33 5.38 19.40
C ASN A 93 -2.53 5.09 20.32
N GLY A 94 -3.26 3.99 20.08
CA GLY A 94 -4.44 3.62 20.88
C GLY A 94 -5.60 4.60 20.78
N TRP A 95 -5.74 5.30 19.65
CA TRP A 95 -6.79 6.29 19.45
C TRP A 95 -8.17 5.64 19.32
N ASN A 96 -9.17 6.28 19.93
CA ASN A 96 -10.55 5.81 19.93
C ASN A 96 -11.56 6.88 19.49
N ASP A 97 -11.06 8.08 19.13
CA ASP A 97 -11.87 9.22 18.70
C ASP A 97 -11.40 9.71 17.31
N GLU A 98 -12.36 9.93 16.41
CA GLU A 98 -12.13 10.51 15.09
C GLU A 98 -11.50 11.90 15.14
N THR A 99 -11.70 12.68 16.20
CA THR A 99 -11.06 14.00 16.33
C THR A 99 -9.54 13.91 16.34
N GLN A 100 -8.98 12.79 16.84
CA GLN A 100 -7.54 12.54 16.83
C GLN A 100 -7.05 12.25 15.40
N VAL A 101 -7.83 11.45 14.64
CA VAL A 101 -7.52 11.08 13.26
C VAL A 101 -7.57 12.27 12.31
N LYS A 102 -8.49 13.21 12.55
CA LYS A 102 -8.63 14.45 11.74
C LYS A 102 -7.36 15.31 11.77
N LYS A 103 -6.55 15.23 12.82
CA LYS A 103 -5.28 15.99 12.93
C LYS A 103 -4.20 15.53 11.95
N ILE A 104 -4.29 14.32 11.43
CA ILE A 104 -3.35 13.81 10.40
C ILE A 104 -3.55 14.55 9.06
N GLY A 105 -4.76 15.06 8.80
CA GLY A 105 -5.09 15.68 7.53
C GLY A 105 -5.09 14.69 6.36
N HIS A 106 -4.67 15.16 5.19
CA HIS A 106 -4.69 14.43 3.92
C HIS A 106 -3.32 14.36 3.23
N ASN A 107 -2.24 14.77 3.91
CA ASN A 107 -0.90 14.73 3.36
C ASN A 107 -0.30 13.33 3.59
N LEU A 108 -0.10 12.56 2.51
CA LEU A 108 0.41 11.19 2.59
C LEU A 108 1.85 11.14 3.12
N VAL A 109 2.70 12.11 2.76
CA VAL A 109 4.10 12.16 3.18
C VAL A 109 4.20 12.43 4.68
N GLU A 110 3.38 13.35 5.20
CA GLU A 110 3.31 13.59 6.65
C GLU A 110 2.72 12.38 7.40
N ALA A 111 1.66 11.77 6.86
CA ALA A 111 1.04 10.59 7.47
C ALA A 111 2.00 9.41 7.55
N VAL A 112 2.76 9.12 6.48
CA VAL A 112 3.76 8.04 6.50
C VAL A 112 4.91 8.38 7.44
N GLN A 113 5.34 9.65 7.51
CA GLN A 113 6.40 10.06 8.43
C GLN A 113 5.99 9.85 9.88
N GLN A 114 4.74 10.14 10.24
CA GLN A 114 4.20 9.82 11.56
C GLN A 114 4.19 8.31 11.80
N CYS A 115 3.77 7.51 10.81
CA CYS A 115 3.76 6.04 10.91
C CYS A 115 5.16 5.48 11.16
N ILE A 116 6.16 5.97 10.42
CA ILE A 116 7.58 5.63 10.58
C ILE A 116 8.01 5.91 12.02
N THR A 117 7.72 7.10 12.55
CA THR A 117 8.11 7.48 13.91
C THR A 117 7.53 6.55 14.98
N VAL A 118 6.29 6.07 14.82
CA VAL A 118 5.64 5.21 15.83
C VAL A 118 5.87 3.71 15.63
N THR A 119 6.42 3.30 14.48
CA THR A 119 6.56 1.87 14.14
C THR A 119 8.00 1.44 13.88
N ASN A 120 8.88 2.37 13.53
CA ASN A 120 10.23 2.09 13.03
C ASN A 120 10.23 1.08 11.85
N ASN A 121 9.17 1.08 11.03
CA ASN A 121 9.00 0.13 9.94
C ASN A 121 9.77 0.56 8.68
N GLN A 122 10.65 -0.33 8.18
CA GLN A 122 11.53 -0.05 7.04
C GLN A 122 10.80 -0.01 5.69
N ASP A 123 9.73 -0.79 5.51
CA ASP A 123 8.94 -0.74 4.27
C ASP A 123 8.34 0.65 4.07
N LEU A 124 7.87 1.28 5.15
CA LEU A 124 7.33 2.64 5.11
C LEU A 124 8.41 3.70 4.78
N GLU A 125 9.65 3.50 5.23
CA GLU A 125 10.77 4.38 4.85
C GLU A 125 11.07 4.28 3.35
N ILE A 126 11.09 3.06 2.79
CA ILE A 126 11.36 2.81 1.37
C ILE A 126 10.31 3.48 0.47
N ILE A 127 9.04 3.46 0.88
CA ILE A 127 7.93 3.98 0.05
C ILE A 127 7.69 5.48 0.24
N ARG A 128 8.29 6.13 1.25
CA ARG A 128 8.00 7.53 1.62
C ARG A 128 8.13 8.49 0.44
N GLU A 129 9.23 8.42 -0.30
CA GLU A 129 9.47 9.33 -1.42
C GLU A 129 8.53 9.05 -2.61
N GLN A 130 8.12 7.80 -2.79
CA GLN A 130 7.21 7.39 -3.85
C GLN A 130 5.80 7.97 -3.67
N LEU A 131 5.41 8.37 -2.45
CA LEU A 131 4.12 9.01 -2.19
C LEU A 131 3.97 10.38 -2.86
N ASN A 132 5.08 11.03 -3.25
CA ASN A 132 5.05 12.27 -4.04
C ASN A 132 4.52 12.05 -5.47
N PHE A 133 4.38 10.80 -5.91
CA PHE A 133 3.73 10.44 -7.17
C PHE A 133 2.26 10.87 -7.20
N PHE A 134 1.57 10.83 -6.04
CA PHE A 134 0.17 11.20 -5.97
C PHE A 134 0.01 12.71 -5.89
N PRO A 135 -0.89 13.31 -6.70
CA PRO A 135 -1.13 14.73 -6.64
C PRO A 135 -1.66 15.14 -5.26
N PRO A 136 -1.36 16.38 -4.81
CA PRO A 136 -1.98 16.96 -3.62
C PRO A 136 -3.51 16.91 -3.70
N ILE A 137 -4.19 16.80 -2.55
CA ILE A 137 -5.65 16.60 -2.52
C ILE A 137 -6.45 17.71 -3.23
N ASN A 138 -5.94 18.94 -3.21
CA ASN A 138 -6.51 20.11 -3.86
C ASN A 138 -6.31 20.13 -5.39
N GLU A 139 -5.44 19.27 -5.92
CA GLU A 139 -5.15 19.16 -7.36
C GLU A 139 -5.75 17.91 -8.00
N ARG A 140 -6.45 17.07 -7.23
CA ARG A 140 -7.00 15.78 -7.70
C ARG A 140 -7.96 15.87 -8.90
N TYR A 141 -8.56 17.05 -9.13
CA TYR A 141 -9.48 17.29 -10.24
C TYR A 141 -8.81 17.95 -11.46
N LYS A 142 -7.51 18.28 -11.39
CA LYS A 142 -6.81 18.76 -12.56
C LYS A 142 -6.70 17.59 -13.52
N ALA A 143 -7.27 17.76 -14.72
CA ALA A 143 -7.14 16.80 -15.79
C ALA A 143 -5.64 16.60 -16.07
N LYS A 144 -5.13 15.44 -15.69
CA LYS A 144 -3.80 14.95 -16.03
C LYS A 144 -4.00 13.70 -16.87
N ASP A 145 -3.32 13.67 -18.01
CA ASP A 145 -3.26 12.46 -18.83
C ASP A 145 -2.28 11.49 -18.18
N TRP A 146 -2.83 10.43 -17.58
CA TRP A 146 -2.05 9.37 -16.96
C TRP A 146 -1.80 8.24 -17.95
N LYS A 147 -0.56 7.76 -18.03
CA LYS A 147 -0.24 6.53 -18.77
C LYS A 147 -0.73 5.32 -17.99
N THR A 148 -1.13 4.26 -18.68
CA THR A 148 -1.52 2.99 -18.05
C THR A 148 -0.48 2.47 -17.06
N SER A 149 0.82 2.58 -17.37
CA SER A 149 1.90 2.19 -16.45
C SER A 149 1.91 3.01 -15.15
N GLU A 150 1.55 4.29 -15.22
CA GLU A 150 1.46 5.16 -14.03
C GLU A 150 0.26 4.78 -13.17
N LEU A 151 -0.87 4.39 -13.79
CA LEU A 151 -2.04 3.90 -13.06
C LEU A 151 -1.71 2.62 -12.26
N TRP A 152 -1.05 1.67 -12.91
CA TRP A 152 -0.57 0.45 -12.24
C TRP A 152 0.49 0.73 -11.18
N PHE A 153 1.37 1.71 -11.39
CA PHE A 153 2.35 2.13 -10.39
C PHE A 153 1.66 2.70 -9.13
N GLY A 154 0.65 3.55 -9.30
CA GLY A 154 -0.15 4.07 -8.19
C GLY A 154 -0.82 2.96 -7.39
N TYR A 155 -1.41 1.97 -8.07
CA TYR A 155 -1.95 0.78 -7.40
C TYR A 155 -0.87 -0.03 -6.70
N GLY A 156 0.30 -0.22 -7.32
CA GLY A 156 1.43 -0.93 -6.73
C GLY A 156 1.85 -0.33 -5.38
N ILE A 157 1.91 1.00 -5.26
CA ILE A 157 2.18 1.67 -3.98
C ILE A 157 1.07 1.37 -2.96
N ALA A 158 -0.20 1.44 -3.38
CA ALA A 158 -1.33 1.17 -2.49
C ALA A 158 -1.34 -0.28 -1.99
N GLN A 159 -1.11 -1.25 -2.88
CA GLN A 159 -0.99 -2.67 -2.56
C GLN A 159 0.18 -2.93 -1.61
N PHE A 160 1.34 -2.30 -1.84
CA PHE A 160 2.51 -2.45 -0.98
C PHE A 160 2.24 -1.93 0.44
N ILE A 161 1.60 -0.77 0.58
CA ILE A 161 1.22 -0.22 1.90
C ILE A 161 0.16 -1.08 2.58
N ALA A 162 -0.83 -1.57 1.83
CA ALA A 162 -1.85 -2.48 2.34
C ALA A 162 -1.21 -3.77 2.88
N THR A 163 -0.24 -4.31 2.15
CA THR A 163 0.51 -5.50 2.54
C THR A 163 1.40 -5.23 3.76
N THR A 164 2.09 -4.09 3.78
CA THR A 164 2.91 -3.65 4.92
C THR A 164 2.06 -3.56 6.19
N PHE A 165 0.88 -2.94 6.08
CA PHE A 165 -0.10 -2.93 7.16
C PHE A 165 -0.46 -4.34 7.61
N THR A 166 -0.78 -5.25 6.67
CA THR A 166 -1.13 -6.62 7.05
C THR A 166 0.00 -7.35 7.75
N ARG A 167 1.25 -7.23 7.29
CA ARG A 167 2.41 -7.87 7.93
C ARG A 167 2.70 -7.33 9.33
N MET A 168 2.40 -6.05 9.56
CA MET A 168 2.59 -5.43 10.88
C MET A 168 1.58 -5.91 11.94
N PHE A 169 0.39 -6.33 11.51
CA PHE A 169 -0.76 -6.51 12.40
C PHE A 169 -1.45 -7.88 12.26
N SER A 170 -0.96 -8.72 11.35
CA SER A 170 -1.23 -10.15 11.29
C SER A 170 0.04 -10.92 11.62
N ASP A 171 -0.09 -12.23 11.83
CA ASP A 171 1.04 -13.13 12.06
C ASP A 171 1.66 -13.62 10.73
N ARG A 172 1.40 -12.93 9.61
CA ARG A 172 1.85 -13.32 8.27
C ARG A 172 2.93 -12.41 7.73
N ASP A 173 4.06 -12.99 7.40
CA ASP A 173 5.11 -12.37 6.61
C ASP A 173 5.83 -13.44 5.78
N SER A 174 5.30 -13.71 4.59
CA SER A 174 5.84 -14.76 3.71
C SER A 174 7.19 -14.37 3.11
N ARG A 175 7.54 -13.07 3.03
CA ARG A 175 8.88 -12.62 2.60
C ARG A 175 9.95 -13.15 3.54
N ASN A 176 9.73 -13.03 4.85
CA ASN A 176 10.65 -13.55 5.86
C ASN A 176 10.76 -15.08 5.88
N GLN A 177 9.85 -15.82 5.24
CA GLN A 177 9.89 -17.29 5.16
C GLN A 177 10.58 -17.80 3.88
N ILE A 178 10.53 -17.02 2.80
CA ILE A 178 11.00 -17.45 1.46
C ILE A 178 12.34 -16.81 1.09
N LEU A 179 12.58 -15.56 1.49
CA LEU A 179 13.81 -14.82 1.19
C LEU A 179 14.90 -14.96 2.28
N SER A 180 14.64 -15.74 3.32
CA SER A 180 15.58 -16.08 4.39
C SER A 180 16.41 -17.34 4.12
N ILE A 181 16.34 -17.86 2.88
CA ILE A 181 17.18 -18.95 2.35
C ILE A 181 18.33 -18.32 1.53
#